data_AF-A0A291E0U9-F1
#
_entry.id   AF-A0A291E0U9-F1
#
_cell.length_a   1.000
_cell.length_b   1.000
_cell.length_c   1.000
_cell.angle_alpha   90.00
_cell.angle_beta   90.00
_cell.angle_gamma   90.00
#
_symmetry.space_group_name_H-M   'P 1'
#
loop_
_entity.id
_entity.type
_entity.pdbx_description
1 polymer ?
#
loop_
_entity_poly.entity_id
_entity_poly.type
_entity_poly.pdbx_seq_one_letter_code
_entity_poly.pdbx_strand_id
1 'polypeptide(L)'
;MSTISASHVAPHIAIEYHRPEDYLAAESALRKLLSRPNGRSLVDELRNLSTQGRYVKVKVTAMANTVARPVLTDSQVRRFHLSSSEYDKAHNKKATHLAQKQPLGKKGEGTSVSVDWNPRQSVAIDAHGRPSLLDDTSLAFVSLAHELVHGYRMMKGTYTGGTSDRYDTGSPAGQEESRAVGIGKYAGEALSENGIRQEHGLPLRGQYAAG
;
A
#
# COMPACT_ATOMS: atom_id res chain seq x y z
N MET A 1 -24.10 4.72 -3.66
CA MET A 1 -23.27 3.82 -4.49
C MET A 1 -21.91 4.50 -4.67
N SER A 2 -20.82 3.77 -4.55
CA SER A 2 -19.48 4.30 -4.87
C SER A 2 -19.31 4.42 -6.39
N THR A 3 -18.47 5.36 -6.81
CA THR A 3 -18.04 5.54 -8.20
C THR A 3 -16.61 5.06 -8.32
N ILE A 4 -16.27 4.40 -9.43
CA ILE A 4 -14.90 4.01 -9.75
C ILE A 4 -14.46 4.79 -10.99
N SER A 5 -13.29 5.42 -10.93
CA SER A 5 -12.69 6.12 -12.08
C SER A 5 -11.19 5.91 -12.09
N ALA A 6 -10.58 5.90 -13.28
CA ALA A 6 -9.12 5.90 -13.38
C ALA A 6 -8.55 7.22 -12.81
N SER A 7 -7.37 7.15 -12.21
CA SER A 7 -6.63 8.36 -11.86
C SER A 7 -6.21 9.12 -13.11
N HIS A 8 -6.29 10.45 -13.09
CA HIS A 8 -5.83 11.28 -14.20
C HIS A 8 -4.30 11.33 -14.26
N VAL A 9 -3.62 11.40 -13.10
CA VAL A 9 -2.15 11.46 -13.01
C VAL A 9 -1.48 10.08 -13.04
N ALA A 10 -2.20 9.00 -12.72
CA ALA A 10 -1.72 7.62 -12.78
C ALA A 10 -2.79 6.65 -13.34
N PRO A 11 -3.06 6.64 -14.66
CA PRO A 11 -4.22 5.93 -15.25
C PRO A 11 -4.34 4.43 -14.99
N HIS A 12 -3.26 3.77 -14.57
CA HIS A 12 -3.25 2.36 -14.15
C HIS A 12 -3.75 2.11 -12.72
N ILE A 13 -4.03 3.18 -11.96
CA ILE A 13 -4.62 3.14 -10.62
C ILE A 13 -6.10 3.53 -10.73
N ALA A 14 -6.98 2.65 -10.30
CA ALA A 14 -8.41 2.94 -10.14
C ALA A 14 -8.66 3.61 -8.79
N ILE A 15 -9.51 4.63 -8.76
CA ILE A 15 -9.94 5.32 -7.54
C ILE A 15 -11.42 5.03 -7.35
N GLU A 16 -11.77 4.43 -6.21
CA GLU A 16 -13.14 4.23 -5.77
C GLU A 16 -13.49 5.29 -4.71
N TYR A 17 -14.56 6.04 -4.92
CA TYR A 17 -14.93 7.18 -4.09
C TYR A 17 -16.45 7.36 -3.98
N HIS A 18 -16.92 8.02 -2.92
CA HIS A 18 -18.34 8.33 -2.73
C HIS A 18 -18.70 9.77 -3.11
N ARG A 19 -17.74 10.70 -2.94
CA ARG A 19 -17.94 12.13 -3.15
C ARG A 19 -16.83 12.69 -4.04
N PRO A 20 -17.09 13.66 -4.92
CA PRO A 20 -16.06 14.20 -5.83
C PRO A 20 -14.80 14.70 -5.12
N GLU A 21 -14.94 15.27 -3.91
CA GLU A 21 -13.81 15.70 -3.09
C GLU A 21 -12.87 14.56 -2.69
N ASP A 22 -13.39 13.33 -2.53
CA ASP A 22 -12.59 12.16 -2.18
C ASP A 22 -11.72 11.73 -3.39
N TYR A 23 -12.26 11.82 -4.61
CA TYR A 23 -11.49 11.62 -5.84
C TYR A 23 -10.38 12.67 -5.98
N LEU A 24 -10.70 13.94 -5.76
CA LEU A 24 -9.72 15.04 -5.81
C LEU A 24 -8.62 14.90 -4.75
N ALA A 25 -8.96 14.40 -3.55
CA ALA A 25 -7.97 14.11 -2.51
C ALA A 25 -6.99 13.02 -2.95
N ALA A 26 -7.48 11.93 -3.55
CA ALA A 26 -6.63 10.87 -4.08
C ALA A 26 -5.77 11.35 -5.24
N GLU A 27 -6.33 12.12 -6.18
CA GLU A 27 -5.59 12.77 -7.27
C GLU A 27 -4.48 13.68 -6.75
N SER A 28 -4.77 14.48 -5.72
CA SER A 28 -3.78 15.36 -5.09
C SER A 28 -2.65 14.57 -4.43
N ALA A 29 -2.99 13.49 -3.70
CA ALA A 29 -2.01 12.62 -3.08
C ALA A 29 -1.10 11.90 -4.11
N LEU A 30 -1.69 11.35 -5.18
CA LEU A 30 -0.94 10.73 -6.27
C LEU A 30 -0.06 11.75 -6.99
N ARG A 31 -0.55 12.97 -7.23
CA ARG A 31 0.26 14.05 -7.82
C ARG A 31 1.44 14.43 -6.94
N LYS A 32 1.26 14.49 -5.61
CA LYS A 32 2.37 14.71 -4.66
C LYS A 32 3.41 13.60 -4.76
N LEU A 33 3.00 12.33 -4.76
CA LEU A 33 3.93 11.20 -4.93
C LEU A 33 4.70 11.28 -6.25
N LEU A 34 4.02 11.57 -7.35
CA LEU A 34 4.63 11.66 -8.68
C LEU A 34 5.55 12.89 -8.87
N SER A 35 5.53 13.83 -7.94
CA SER A 35 6.33 15.07 -8.03
C SER A 35 7.81 14.85 -7.70
N ARG A 36 8.17 13.71 -7.10
CA ARG A 36 9.54 13.37 -6.69
C ARG A 36 9.96 11.97 -7.20
N PRO A 37 11.27 11.67 -7.30
CA PRO A 37 11.76 10.46 -7.97
C PRO A 37 11.34 9.12 -7.37
N ASN A 38 11.35 8.97 -6.04
CA ASN A 38 11.02 7.71 -5.37
C ASN A 38 9.52 7.42 -5.49
N GLY A 39 8.65 8.42 -5.25
CA GLY A 39 7.21 8.28 -5.45
C GLY A 39 6.84 7.98 -6.91
N ARG A 40 7.51 8.62 -7.87
CA ARG A 40 7.38 8.29 -9.30
C ARG A 40 7.80 6.85 -9.59
N SER A 41 8.97 6.44 -9.10
CA SER A 41 9.49 5.09 -9.30
C SER A 41 8.57 4.02 -8.72
N LEU A 42 7.98 4.26 -7.53
CA LEU A 42 6.99 3.37 -6.93
C LEU A 42 5.75 3.21 -7.82
N VAL A 43 5.20 4.32 -8.32
CA VAL A 43 4.01 4.29 -9.18
C VAL A 43 4.31 3.67 -10.55
N ASP A 44 5.51 3.86 -11.09
CA ASP A 44 5.97 3.22 -12.33
C ASP A 44 6.16 1.70 -12.16
N GLU A 45 6.71 1.25 -11.04
CA GLU A 45 6.80 -0.19 -10.72
C GLU A 45 5.41 -0.83 -10.63
N LEU A 46 4.44 -0.15 -10.00
CA LEU A 46 3.05 -0.59 -9.97
C LEU A 46 2.47 -0.69 -11.38
N ARG A 47 2.72 0.30 -12.25
CA ARG A 47 2.30 0.25 -13.67
C ARG A 47 2.85 -0.98 -14.38
N ASN A 48 4.13 -1.27 -14.20
CA ASN A 48 4.78 -2.42 -14.84
C ASN A 48 4.20 -3.76 -14.34
N LEU A 49 3.72 -3.79 -13.09
CA LEU A 49 3.07 -4.94 -12.49
C LEU A 49 1.56 -5.03 -12.81
N SER A 50 0.93 -3.94 -13.26
CA SER A 50 -0.47 -3.89 -13.73
C SER A 50 -0.66 -4.57 -15.10
N THR A 51 -0.19 -5.80 -15.19
CA THR A 51 -0.25 -6.67 -16.36
C THR A 51 -0.96 -7.97 -15.99
N GLN A 52 -1.40 -8.73 -17.01
CA GLN A 52 -2.10 -10.02 -16.81
C GLN A 52 -3.38 -9.90 -15.96
N GLY A 53 -4.07 -8.75 -16.05
CA GLY A 53 -5.30 -8.47 -15.30
C GLY A 53 -5.07 -7.99 -13.86
N ARG A 54 -3.81 -7.81 -13.42
CA ARG A 54 -3.53 -7.17 -12.13
C ARG A 54 -3.78 -5.67 -12.18
N TYR A 55 -4.27 -5.12 -11.07
CA TYR A 55 -4.57 -3.70 -10.93
C TYR A 55 -4.29 -3.21 -9.51
N VAL A 56 -4.23 -1.88 -9.36
CA VAL A 56 -4.24 -1.18 -8.08
C VAL A 56 -5.57 -0.44 -7.97
N LYS A 57 -6.30 -0.63 -6.87
CA LYS A 57 -7.51 0.13 -6.55
C LYS A 57 -7.32 0.87 -5.23
N VAL A 58 -7.49 2.18 -5.24
CA VAL A 58 -7.49 3.04 -4.04
C VAL A 58 -8.94 3.38 -3.70
N LYS A 59 -9.44 2.87 -2.58
CA LYS A 59 -10.78 3.13 -2.05
C LYS A 59 -10.68 4.22 -1.00
N VAL A 60 -11.18 5.41 -1.32
CA VAL A 60 -11.09 6.57 -0.44
C VAL A 60 -12.21 6.47 0.61
N THR A 61 -11.82 6.37 1.88
CA THR A 61 -12.76 6.24 3.01
C THR A 61 -12.23 6.91 4.27
N ALA A 62 -13.04 7.78 4.87
CA ALA A 62 -12.71 8.40 6.16
C ALA A 62 -13.12 7.53 7.38
N MET A 63 -13.73 6.36 7.14
CA MET A 63 -14.35 5.52 8.18
C MET A 63 -13.46 4.37 8.66
N ALA A 64 -12.31 4.17 8.03
CA ALA A 64 -11.40 3.09 8.34
C ALA A 64 -9.96 3.59 8.40
N ASN A 65 -9.09 2.80 9.01
CA ASN A 65 -7.66 3.04 8.92
C ASN A 65 -7.17 2.74 7.50
N THR A 66 -6.12 3.44 7.10
CA THR A 66 -5.41 3.19 5.85
C THR A 66 -4.77 1.77 5.89
N VAL A 67 -5.02 0.95 4.85
CA VAL A 67 -4.49 -0.43 4.74
C VAL A 67 -4.57 -0.98 3.31
N ALA A 68 -3.50 -1.65 2.87
CA ALA A 68 -3.44 -2.45 1.65
C ALA A 68 -3.83 -3.91 1.89
N ARG A 69 -4.56 -4.51 0.94
CA ARG A 69 -4.89 -5.94 0.93
C ARG A 69 -4.69 -6.54 -0.46
N PRO A 70 -4.17 -7.78 -0.57
CA PRO A 70 -4.10 -8.48 -1.83
C PRO A 70 -5.50 -8.90 -2.28
N VAL A 71 -5.78 -8.80 -3.58
CA VAL A 71 -7.06 -9.15 -4.20
C VAL A 71 -6.79 -10.01 -5.43
N LEU A 72 -7.52 -11.12 -5.60
CA LEU A 72 -7.37 -11.98 -6.76
C LEU A 72 -7.78 -11.24 -8.04
N THR A 73 -7.03 -11.47 -9.12
CA THR A 73 -7.45 -11.10 -10.46
C THR A 73 -8.61 -11.98 -10.93
N ASP A 74 -9.37 -11.54 -11.94
CA ASP A 74 -10.44 -12.35 -12.52
C ASP A 74 -9.96 -13.71 -13.03
N SER A 75 -8.75 -13.78 -13.60
CA SER A 75 -8.17 -15.05 -14.06
C SER A 75 -7.86 -15.98 -12.88
N GLN A 76 -7.37 -15.44 -11.76
CA GLN A 76 -7.14 -16.20 -10.54
C GLN A 76 -8.46 -16.67 -9.89
N VAL A 77 -9.48 -15.80 -9.83
CA VAL A 77 -10.83 -16.14 -9.35
C VAL A 77 -11.39 -17.32 -10.15
N ARG A 78 -11.35 -17.25 -11.49
CA ARG A 78 -11.80 -18.33 -12.38
C ARG A 78 -10.98 -19.60 -12.19
N ARG A 79 -9.65 -19.51 -12.14
CA ARG A 79 -8.74 -20.67 -12.01
C ARG A 79 -8.93 -21.43 -10.70
N PHE A 80 -9.30 -20.75 -9.62
CA PHE A 80 -9.48 -21.37 -8.30
C PHE A 80 -10.94 -21.58 -7.91
N HIS A 81 -11.89 -21.22 -8.77
CA HIS A 81 -13.33 -21.32 -8.49
C HIS A 81 -13.74 -20.64 -7.18
N LEU A 82 -13.23 -19.43 -6.95
CA LEU A 82 -13.49 -18.65 -5.73
C LEU A 82 -14.50 -17.52 -5.99
N SER A 83 -15.00 -16.89 -4.92
CA SER A 83 -15.78 -15.67 -5.02
C SER A 83 -14.94 -14.52 -5.59
N SER A 84 -15.54 -13.65 -6.40
CA SER A 84 -14.93 -12.39 -6.84
C SER A 84 -14.93 -11.31 -5.74
N SER A 85 -15.66 -11.51 -4.65
CA SER A 85 -15.73 -10.57 -3.54
C SER A 85 -14.42 -10.54 -2.76
N GLU A 86 -13.78 -9.37 -2.70
CA GLU A 86 -12.62 -9.09 -1.83
C GLU A 86 -12.95 -9.14 -0.32
N TYR A 87 -14.24 -9.31 0.04
CA TYR A 87 -14.67 -9.52 1.42
C TYR A 87 -14.80 -11.02 1.76
N ASP A 88 -14.71 -11.91 0.78
CA ASP A 88 -14.78 -13.35 1.00
C ASP A 88 -13.50 -13.88 1.67
N LYS A 89 -13.67 -14.75 2.66
CA LYS A 89 -12.56 -15.29 3.45
C LYS A 89 -11.64 -16.20 2.63
N ALA A 90 -12.21 -17.01 1.73
CA ALA A 90 -11.42 -17.93 0.89
C ALA A 90 -10.65 -17.16 -0.19
N HIS A 91 -11.28 -16.13 -0.78
CA HIS A 91 -10.63 -15.16 -1.66
C HIS A 91 -9.40 -14.54 -0.97
N ASN A 92 -9.60 -13.94 0.21
CA ASN A 92 -8.54 -13.24 0.93
C ASN A 92 -7.39 -14.15 1.35
N LYS A 93 -7.70 -15.36 1.83
CA LYS A 93 -6.69 -16.38 2.16
C LYS A 93 -5.86 -16.76 0.93
N LYS A 94 -6.50 -16.97 -0.22
CA LYS A 94 -5.82 -17.33 -1.46
C LYS A 94 -5.00 -16.17 -2.01
N ALA A 95 -5.54 -14.96 -2.02
CA ALA A 95 -4.84 -13.76 -2.46
C ALA A 95 -3.57 -13.52 -1.64
N THR A 96 -3.66 -13.63 -0.32
CA THR A 96 -2.51 -13.52 0.59
C THR A 96 -1.44 -14.54 0.25
N HIS A 97 -1.82 -15.80 0.06
CA HIS A 97 -0.87 -16.86 -0.29
C HIS A 97 -0.15 -16.60 -1.64
N LEU A 98 -0.85 -16.10 -2.65
CA LEU A 98 -0.27 -15.79 -3.97
C LEU A 98 0.63 -14.55 -3.94
N ALA A 99 0.29 -13.57 -3.10
CA ALA A 99 1.08 -12.36 -2.90
C ALA A 99 2.38 -12.60 -2.11
N GLN A 100 2.41 -13.68 -1.33
CA GLN A 100 3.52 -13.96 -0.40
C GLN A 100 4.76 -14.52 -1.09
N LYS A 101 5.92 -14.11 -0.53
CA LYS A 101 7.20 -14.75 -0.82
C LYS A 101 7.16 -16.21 -0.36
N GLN A 102 7.59 -17.12 -1.22
CA GLN A 102 7.59 -18.56 -0.99
C GLN A 102 8.94 -19.04 -0.38
N PRO A 103 9.00 -20.28 0.13
CA PRO A 103 10.25 -20.86 0.63
C PRO A 103 11.39 -20.80 -0.39
N LEU A 104 12.63 -20.85 0.11
CA LEU A 104 13.85 -20.79 -0.70
C LEU A 104 13.98 -19.50 -1.55
N GLY A 105 13.32 -18.42 -1.14
CA GLY A 105 13.46 -17.13 -1.79
C GLY A 105 12.61 -16.94 -3.04
N LYS A 106 11.80 -17.94 -3.43
CA LYS A 106 10.94 -17.86 -4.61
C LYS A 106 9.84 -16.82 -4.42
N LYS A 107 9.46 -16.15 -5.50
CA LYS A 107 8.31 -15.23 -5.49
C LYS A 107 7.02 -16.03 -5.64
N GLY A 108 5.96 -15.57 -5.00
CA GLY A 108 4.60 -15.95 -5.34
C GLY A 108 4.22 -15.42 -6.72
N GLU A 109 3.02 -15.79 -7.18
CA GLU A 109 2.48 -15.33 -8.47
C GLU A 109 2.22 -13.82 -8.48
N GLY A 110 1.89 -13.26 -7.31
CA GLY A 110 1.39 -11.90 -7.18
C GLY A 110 -0.12 -11.80 -7.43
N THR A 111 -0.69 -10.67 -7.03
CA THR A 111 -2.14 -10.40 -7.09
C THR A 111 -2.42 -8.97 -7.54
N SER A 112 -3.69 -8.60 -7.66
CA SER A 112 -4.08 -7.18 -7.57
C SER A 112 -3.94 -6.69 -6.13
N VAL A 113 -4.09 -5.38 -5.92
CA VAL A 113 -4.14 -4.77 -4.59
C VAL A 113 -5.34 -3.83 -4.48
N SER A 114 -6.00 -3.87 -3.34
CA SER A 114 -6.97 -2.86 -2.91
C SER A 114 -6.43 -2.14 -1.68
N VAL A 115 -6.42 -0.82 -1.72
CA VAL A 115 -5.99 0.05 -0.62
C VAL A 115 -7.21 0.79 -0.09
N ASP A 116 -7.59 0.54 1.16
CA ASP A 116 -8.48 1.46 1.87
C ASP A 116 -7.59 2.64 2.30
N TRP A 117 -7.90 3.85 1.87
CA TRP A 117 -7.10 5.03 2.21
C TRP A 117 -7.96 6.09 2.88
N ASN A 118 -7.52 6.51 4.07
CA ASN A 118 -8.12 7.61 4.81
C ASN A 118 -7.38 8.92 4.52
N PRO A 119 -8.00 9.86 3.76
CA PRO A 119 -7.35 11.12 3.43
C PRO A 119 -7.29 12.09 4.61
N ARG A 120 -8.00 11.79 5.72
CA ARG A 120 -8.04 12.65 6.92
C ARG A 120 -6.95 12.33 7.92
N GLN A 121 -6.37 11.13 7.85
CA GLN A 121 -5.37 10.67 8.80
C GLN A 121 -3.99 10.65 8.17
N SER A 122 -3.00 11.04 8.95
CA SER A 122 -1.59 10.88 8.60
C SER A 122 -0.76 10.49 9.81
N VAL A 123 0.48 10.11 9.55
CA VAL A 123 1.46 9.76 10.58
C VAL A 123 2.43 10.92 10.74
N ALA A 124 2.28 11.67 11.82
CA ALA A 124 3.27 12.64 12.25
C ALA A 124 4.41 11.96 12.99
N ILE A 125 5.58 12.58 12.95
CA ILE A 125 6.81 12.02 13.47
C ILE A 125 7.44 13.08 14.38
N ASP A 126 7.71 12.69 15.64
CA ASP A 126 8.37 13.58 16.60
C ASP A 126 9.90 13.64 16.40
N ALA A 127 10.58 14.47 17.20
CA ALA A 127 12.03 14.64 17.14
C ALA A 127 12.83 13.36 17.44
N HIS A 128 12.20 12.33 18.03
CA HIS A 128 12.80 11.02 18.29
C HIS A 128 12.41 9.97 17.25
N GLY A 129 11.74 10.37 16.16
CA GLY A 129 11.30 9.46 15.10
C GLY A 129 10.07 8.63 15.48
N ARG A 130 9.35 8.98 16.55
CA ARG A 130 8.18 8.21 17.02
C ARG A 130 6.92 8.64 16.26
N PRO A 131 6.13 7.69 15.75
CA PRO A 131 4.92 7.98 15.01
C PRO A 131 3.73 8.28 15.92
N SER A 132 2.91 9.26 15.55
CA SER A 132 1.58 9.47 16.11
C SER A 132 0.56 9.70 14.99
N LEU A 133 -0.66 9.18 15.16
CA LEU A 133 -1.75 9.47 14.25
C LEU A 133 -2.26 10.88 14.50
N LEU A 134 -2.36 11.68 13.44
CA LEU A 134 -2.95 13.00 13.47
C LEU A 134 -4.01 13.14 12.38
N ASP A 135 -4.99 14.00 12.63
CA ASP A 135 -5.96 14.45 11.62
C ASP A 135 -5.34 15.57 10.77
N ASP A 136 -4.24 15.25 10.07
CA ASP A 136 -3.56 16.15 9.15
C ASP A 136 -3.60 15.61 7.71
N THR A 137 -4.43 16.24 6.89
CA THR A 137 -4.62 15.91 5.47
C THR A 137 -3.38 16.21 4.61
N SER A 138 -2.48 17.09 5.06
CA SER A 138 -1.33 17.56 4.28
C SER A 138 -0.30 16.45 4.05
N LEU A 139 -0.18 15.55 5.04
CA LEU A 139 0.74 14.39 5.07
C LEU A 139 0.07 13.06 4.74
N ALA A 140 -1.26 13.01 4.52
CA ALA A 140 -1.99 11.78 4.25
C ALA A 140 -1.48 11.01 3.01
N PHE A 141 -0.81 11.71 2.08
CA PHE A 141 -0.16 11.10 0.91
C PHE A 141 0.98 10.14 1.29
N VAL A 142 1.64 10.36 2.44
CA VAL A 142 2.69 9.47 2.95
C VAL A 142 2.09 8.15 3.42
N SER A 143 0.92 8.19 4.07
CA SER A 143 0.17 6.99 4.43
C SER A 143 -0.32 6.23 3.20
N LEU A 144 -0.74 6.93 2.13
CA LEU A 144 -1.00 6.27 0.85
C LEU A 144 0.27 5.61 0.29
N ALA A 145 1.41 6.30 0.34
CA ALA A 145 2.69 5.78 -0.13
C ALA A 145 3.06 4.48 0.58
N HIS A 146 2.92 4.45 1.91
CA HIS A 146 3.16 3.27 2.74
C HIS A 146 2.37 2.06 2.24
N GLU A 147 1.07 2.22 2.01
CA GLU A 147 0.23 1.12 1.50
C GLU A 147 0.54 0.75 0.05
N LEU A 148 0.96 1.70 -0.77
CA LEU A 148 1.43 1.42 -2.13
C LEU A 148 2.75 0.63 -2.13
N VAL A 149 3.63 0.82 -1.14
CA VAL A 149 4.83 -0.02 -0.96
C VAL A 149 4.42 -1.46 -0.65
N HIS A 150 3.44 -1.69 0.22
CA HIS A 150 2.86 -3.02 0.41
C HIS A 150 2.22 -3.56 -0.87
N GLY A 151 1.45 -2.73 -1.58
CA GLY A 151 0.85 -3.09 -2.86
C GLY A 151 1.88 -3.54 -3.90
N TYR A 152 2.98 -2.82 -4.02
CA TYR A 152 4.11 -3.20 -4.88
C TYR A 152 4.62 -4.62 -4.55
N ARG A 153 4.81 -4.89 -3.25
CA ARG A 153 5.29 -6.19 -2.78
C ARG A 153 4.28 -7.32 -3.03
N MET A 154 2.99 -7.05 -2.82
CA MET A 154 1.89 -7.99 -3.09
C MET A 154 1.78 -8.32 -4.57
N MET A 155 1.78 -7.30 -5.44
CA MET A 155 1.72 -7.50 -6.89
C MET A 155 2.95 -8.24 -7.43
N LYS A 156 4.12 -8.04 -6.83
CA LYS A 156 5.38 -8.72 -7.18
C LYS A 156 5.48 -10.16 -6.63
N GLY A 157 4.55 -10.60 -5.78
CA GLY A 157 4.62 -11.92 -5.14
C GLY A 157 5.75 -12.02 -4.10
N THR A 158 6.10 -10.90 -3.47
CA THR A 158 7.23 -10.84 -2.52
C THR A 158 6.81 -10.40 -1.13
N TYR A 159 5.53 -10.20 -0.89
CA TYR A 159 4.99 -9.76 0.40
C TYR A 159 5.39 -10.73 1.52
N THR A 160 5.83 -10.20 2.66
CA THR A 160 6.14 -11.05 3.84
C THR A 160 5.17 -10.87 4.99
N GLY A 161 4.16 -10.00 4.84
CA GLY A 161 3.10 -9.85 5.83
C GLY A 161 2.06 -10.98 5.77
N GLY A 162 0.97 -10.84 6.53
CA GLY A 162 -0.07 -11.85 6.65
C GLY A 162 -0.75 -11.80 8.01
N THR A 163 -0.95 -12.97 8.63
CA THR A 163 -1.70 -13.11 9.89
C THR A 163 -0.83 -13.06 11.15
N SER A 164 0.48 -12.86 11.04
CA SER A 164 1.35 -12.73 12.21
C SER A 164 1.28 -11.33 12.81
N ASP A 165 1.73 -11.18 14.05
CA ASP A 165 1.67 -9.89 14.75
C ASP A 165 2.60 -8.85 14.11
N ARG A 166 2.02 -7.77 13.57
CA ARG A 166 2.77 -6.68 12.93
C ARG A 166 3.54 -5.79 13.92
N TYR A 167 3.23 -5.85 15.21
CA TYR A 167 3.93 -5.12 16.26
C TYR A 167 5.15 -5.88 16.79
N ASP A 168 5.16 -7.20 16.64
CA ASP A 168 6.36 -8.02 16.85
C ASP A 168 7.31 -7.87 15.65
N THR A 169 8.38 -7.10 15.85
CA THR A 169 9.43 -6.88 14.84
C THR A 169 10.14 -8.17 14.42
N GLY A 170 10.09 -9.24 15.22
CA GLY A 170 10.61 -10.57 14.86
C GLY A 170 9.71 -11.34 13.90
N SER A 171 8.43 -10.97 13.80
CA SER A 171 7.45 -11.66 12.97
C SER A 171 7.58 -11.28 11.47
N PRO A 172 7.11 -12.14 10.55
CA PRO A 172 7.06 -11.80 9.12
C PRO A 172 6.31 -10.49 8.81
N ALA A 173 5.21 -10.23 9.52
CA ALA A 173 4.45 -8.98 9.43
C ALA A 173 5.25 -7.80 9.96
N GLY A 174 5.87 -7.87 11.14
CA GLY A 174 6.69 -6.77 11.66
C GLY A 174 7.91 -6.47 10.79
N GLN A 175 8.48 -7.49 10.15
CA GLN A 175 9.54 -7.33 9.16
C GLN A 175 9.06 -6.68 7.84
N GLU A 176 7.81 -6.93 7.45
CA GLU A 176 7.19 -6.27 6.28
C GLU A 176 6.90 -4.80 6.57
N GLU A 177 6.39 -4.48 7.76
CA GLU A 177 6.19 -3.11 8.22
C GLU A 177 7.52 -2.35 8.33
N SER A 178 8.54 -2.95 8.94
CA SER A 178 9.88 -2.33 9.04
C SER A 178 10.48 -2.03 7.66
N ARG A 179 10.18 -2.88 6.68
CA ARG A 179 10.60 -2.67 5.27
C ARG A 179 9.80 -1.57 4.61
N ALA A 180 8.48 -1.58 4.78
CA ALA A 180 7.59 -0.56 4.22
C ALA A 180 7.92 0.82 4.79
N VAL A 181 8.24 0.91 6.08
CA VAL A 181 8.73 2.14 6.71
C VAL A 181 10.14 2.51 6.20
N GLY A 182 11.03 1.54 6.04
CA GLY A 182 12.44 1.79 5.69
C GLY A 182 13.30 2.05 6.93
N ILE A 183 13.20 1.15 7.92
CA ILE A 183 13.96 1.21 9.18
C ILE A 183 14.79 -0.06 9.40
N GLY A 184 15.76 0.02 10.32
CA GLY A 184 16.68 -1.07 10.62
C GLY A 184 17.49 -1.45 9.38
N LYS A 185 17.50 -2.74 9.02
CA LYS A 185 18.22 -3.23 7.83
C LYS A 185 17.68 -2.74 6.49
N TYR A 186 16.52 -2.07 6.48
CA TYR A 186 15.91 -1.48 5.29
C TYR A 186 16.09 0.04 5.23
N ALA A 187 16.92 0.62 6.11
CA ALA A 187 17.22 2.04 6.08
C ALA A 187 17.87 2.44 4.75
N GLY A 188 17.42 3.57 4.18
CA GLY A 188 17.91 4.09 2.90
C GLY A 188 17.27 3.46 1.65
N GLU A 189 16.35 2.50 1.80
CA GLU A 189 15.60 1.94 0.68
C GLU A 189 14.71 3.01 0.04
N ALA A 190 14.90 3.28 -1.25
CA ALA A 190 14.17 4.33 -1.97
C ALA A 190 12.67 4.08 -2.01
N LEU A 191 12.25 2.82 -2.22
CA LEU A 191 10.84 2.42 -2.29
C LEU A 191 10.29 2.05 -0.90
N SER A 192 10.36 3.02 0.02
CA SER A 192 9.86 2.93 1.39
C SER A 192 9.21 4.25 1.81
N GLU A 193 8.43 4.25 2.89
CA GLU A 193 7.86 5.46 3.50
C GLU A 193 8.96 6.49 3.80
N ASN A 194 10.08 6.07 4.40
CA ASN A 194 11.21 6.96 4.68
C ASN A 194 11.88 7.46 3.40
N GLY A 195 11.96 6.65 2.35
CA GLY A 195 12.44 7.10 1.04
C GLY A 195 11.58 8.23 0.46
N ILE A 196 10.25 8.13 0.60
CA ILE A 196 9.30 9.18 0.20
C ILE A 196 9.40 10.40 1.13
N ARG A 197 9.47 10.20 2.45
CA ARG A 197 9.62 11.30 3.41
C ARG A 197 10.89 12.10 3.14
N GLN A 198 12.01 11.41 2.90
CA GLN A 198 13.32 12.03 2.67
C GLN A 198 13.31 12.96 1.45
N GLU A 199 12.79 12.49 0.30
CA GLU A 199 12.74 13.31 -0.92
C GLU A 199 11.79 14.51 -0.84
N HIS A 200 10.84 14.47 0.10
CA HIS A 200 9.91 15.55 0.40
C HIS A 200 10.38 16.45 1.55
N GLY A 201 11.55 16.20 2.16
CA GLY A 201 12.07 16.96 3.29
C GLY A 201 11.27 16.78 4.58
N LEU A 202 10.57 15.65 4.72
CA LEU A 202 9.76 15.31 5.89
C LEU A 202 10.58 14.55 6.95
N PRO A 203 10.23 14.66 8.24
CA PRO A 203 10.88 13.87 9.29
C PRO A 203 10.71 12.36 9.04
N LEU A 204 11.80 11.62 9.28
CA LEU A 204 11.89 10.17 9.06
C LEU A 204 11.39 9.40 10.28
N ARG A 205 10.62 8.35 10.03
CA ARG A 205 10.11 7.46 11.06
C ARG A 205 11.23 6.55 11.53
N GLY A 206 11.46 6.52 12.85
CA GLY A 206 12.47 5.67 13.50
C GLY A 206 11.94 4.31 13.94
N GLN A 207 10.63 4.16 14.09
CA GLN A 207 9.98 2.92 14.53
C GLN A 207 8.58 2.74 13.93
N TYR A 208 8.14 1.48 13.78
CA TYR A 208 6.84 1.19 13.21
C TYR A 208 5.68 1.61 14.12
N ALA A 209 5.66 1.28 15.40
CA ALA A 209 4.62 1.74 16.30
C ALA A 209 5.22 2.63 17.39
N ALA A 210 4.44 3.57 17.92
CA ALA A 210 4.75 4.11 19.24
C ALA A 210 4.62 2.94 20.22
N GLY A 211 5.71 2.62 20.90
CA GLY A 211 5.69 1.71 22.05
C GLY A 211 4.94 2.32 23.23
#